data_AF-A0A7W1BR28-F1
#
_entry.id   AF-A0A7W1BR28-F1
#
_cell.length_a   1.000
_cell.length_b   1.000
_cell.length_c   1.000
_cell.angle_alpha   90.00
_cell.angle_beta   90.00
_cell.angle_gamma   90.00
#
_symmetry.space_group_name_H-M   'P 1'
#
loop_
_entity.id
_entity.type
_entity.pdbx_description
1 polymer ?
#
loop_
_entity_poly.entity_id
_entity_poly.type
_entity_poly.pdbx_seq_one_letter_code
_entity_poly.pdbx_strand_id
1 'polypeptide(L)'
;MNRGSRPGARTSEGVAWAWERLERGNVGSQTTILELVDPRAGESVLDIGTGSGGSALLAARTGARVTGIDIAEDGIERARARAAEDGLDVRFDVGDA
;
A
#
# COMPACT_ATOMS: atom_id res chain seq x y z
N MET A 1 -17.28 23.08 -3.09
CA MET A 1 -16.11 22.19 -3.01
C MET A 1 -15.43 22.41 -1.65
N ASN A 2 -15.77 21.57 -0.67
CA ASN A 2 -15.22 21.69 0.70
C ASN A 2 -13.85 20.99 0.74
N ARG A 3 -12.77 21.75 0.89
CA ARG A 3 -11.43 21.19 1.14
C ARG A 3 -11.38 20.85 2.63
N GLY A 4 -11.64 19.58 2.98
CA GLY A 4 -11.68 19.11 4.36
C GLY A 4 -10.48 19.61 5.17
N SER A 5 -10.77 20.16 6.35
CA SER A 5 -9.81 20.75 7.27
C SER A 5 -8.78 19.71 7.73
N ARG A 6 -7.50 20.09 7.77
CA ARG A 6 -6.39 19.22 8.17
C ARG A 6 -6.49 18.88 9.67
N PRO A 7 -6.54 17.60 10.08
CA PRO A 7 -6.57 17.23 11.49
C PRO A 7 -5.25 17.57 12.19
N GLY A 8 -5.26 17.64 13.53
CA GLY A 8 -4.07 17.92 14.33
C GLY A 8 -2.99 16.87 14.14
N ALA A 9 -1.74 17.29 13.91
CA ALA A 9 -0.64 16.41 13.49
C ALA A 9 -0.25 15.27 14.47
N ARG A 10 -0.76 15.29 15.71
CA ARG A 10 -0.47 14.27 16.75
C ARG A 10 -1.67 13.38 17.09
N THR A 11 -2.79 13.49 16.36
CA THR A 11 -3.94 12.60 16.55
C THR A 11 -3.84 11.39 15.63
N SER A 12 -4.50 10.29 15.99
CA SER A 12 -4.62 9.11 15.13
C SER A 12 -5.26 9.45 13.77
N GLU A 13 -6.25 10.34 13.76
CA GLU A 13 -6.82 10.91 12.52
C GLU A 13 -5.81 11.74 11.72
N GLY A 14 -4.94 12.51 12.38
CA GLY A 14 -3.92 13.32 11.71
C GLY A 14 -2.83 12.48 11.05
N VAL A 15 -2.44 11.38 11.70
CA VAL A 15 -1.50 10.39 11.14
C VAL A 15 -2.15 9.65 9.97
N ALA A 16 -3.39 9.16 10.13
CA ALA A 16 -4.15 8.53 9.04
C ALA A 16 -4.30 9.45 7.82
N TRP A 17 -4.63 10.72 8.05
CA TRP A 17 -4.72 11.75 7.01
C TRP A 17 -3.38 11.99 6.30
N ALA A 18 -2.27 11.97 7.05
CA ALA A 18 -0.93 12.16 6.48
C ALA A 18 -0.56 10.99 5.57
N TRP A 19 -0.83 9.76 6.00
CA TRP A 19 -0.62 8.55 5.19
C TRP A 19 -1.47 8.56 3.94
N GLU A 20 -2.78 8.80 4.06
CA GLU A 20 -3.67 8.88 2.90
C GLU A 20 -3.19 9.93 1.90
N ARG A 21 -2.67 11.06 2.39
CA ARG A 21 -2.12 12.11 1.52
C ARG A 21 -0.82 11.71 0.84
N LEU A 22 0.08 11.01 1.53
CA LEU A 22 1.32 10.48 0.94
C LEU A 22 0.99 9.42 -0.12
N GLU A 23 0.08 8.50 0.19
CA GLU A 23 -0.40 7.47 -0.71
C GLU A 23 -1.04 8.06 -1.96
N ARG A 24 -1.94 9.05 -1.80
CA ARG A 24 -2.55 9.78 -2.92
C ARG A 24 -1.49 10.48 -3.79
N GLY A 25 -0.39 10.93 -3.20
CA GLY A 25 0.74 11.48 -3.94
C GLY A 25 1.50 10.43 -4.77
N ASN A 26 1.50 9.17 -4.33
CA ASN A 26 2.23 8.08 -4.96
C ASN A 26 1.40 7.27 -5.97
N VAL A 27 0.10 7.52 -6.14
CA VAL A 27 -0.74 6.75 -7.08
C VAL A 27 -0.17 6.73 -8.50
N GLY A 28 0.36 7.87 -8.96
CA GLY A 28 0.96 7.96 -10.30
C GLY A 28 2.22 7.09 -10.45
N SER A 29 3.09 7.05 -9.44
CA SER A 29 4.32 6.24 -9.49
C SER A 29 4.02 4.74 -9.39
N GLN A 30 2.99 4.36 -8.61
CA GLN A 30 2.55 2.96 -8.49
C GLN A 30 2.16 2.39 -9.84
N THR A 31 1.33 3.10 -10.63
CA THR A 31 0.93 2.63 -11.96
C THR A 31 2.12 2.48 -12.90
N THR A 32 3.03 3.47 -12.96
CA THR A 32 4.22 3.38 -13.81
C THR A 32 5.14 2.23 -13.42
N ILE A 33 5.34 1.98 -12.12
CA ILE A 33 6.13 0.83 -11.65
C ILE A 33 5.51 -0.48 -12.12
N LEU A 34 4.18 -0.61 -12.00
CA LEU A 34 3.47 -1.82 -12.45
C LEU A 34 3.58 -2.04 -13.95
N GLU A 35 3.52 -0.97 -14.75
CA GLU A 35 3.72 -1.06 -16.21
C GLU A 35 5.14 -1.49 -16.58
N LEU A 36 6.15 -1.04 -15.83
CA LEU A 36 7.55 -1.39 -16.07
C LEU A 36 7.91 -2.80 -15.61
N VAL A 37 7.37 -3.22 -14.47
CA VAL A 37 7.61 -4.56 -13.90
C VAL A 37 6.77 -5.62 -14.62
N ASP A 38 5.57 -5.27 -15.07
CA ASP A 38 4.61 -6.14 -15.76
C ASP A 38 4.41 -7.50 -15.05
N PRO A 39 4.02 -7.51 -13.76
CA PRO A 39 3.93 -8.75 -12.99
C PRO A 39 2.85 -9.67 -13.57
N ARG A 40 3.22 -10.94 -13.80
CA ARG A 40 2.33 -11.94 -14.38
C ARG A 40 1.78 -12.90 -13.33
N ALA A 41 0.66 -13.52 -13.66
CA ALA A 41 0.03 -14.52 -12.83
C ALA A 41 1.01 -15.66 -12.47
N GLY A 42 1.09 -16.00 -11.19
CA GLY A 42 1.97 -17.06 -10.69
C GLY A 42 3.44 -16.65 -10.47
N GLU A 43 3.84 -15.42 -10.80
CA GLU A 43 5.15 -14.89 -10.43
C GLU A 43 5.18 -14.50 -8.94
N SER A 44 6.39 -14.29 -8.41
CA SER A 44 6.58 -13.85 -7.03
C SER A 44 7.11 -12.42 -7.02
N VAL A 45 6.40 -11.54 -6.32
CA VAL A 45 6.72 -10.11 -6.25
C VAL A 45 6.99 -9.73 -4.80
N LEU A 46 8.08 -8.99 -4.59
CA LEU A 46 8.43 -8.37 -3.32
C LEU A 46 8.29 -6.85 -3.43
N ASP A 47 7.46 -6.25 -2.60
CA ASP A 47 7.28 -4.80 -2.49
C ASP A 47 7.89 -4.29 -1.18
N ILE A 48 8.99 -3.55 -1.26
CA ILE A 48 9.75 -3.04 -0.10
C ILE A 48 9.38 -1.58 0.14
N GLY A 49 9.02 -1.25 1.38
CA GLY A 49 8.39 0.04 1.68
C GLY A 49 6.96 0.08 1.16
N THR A 50 6.21 -1.02 1.34
CA THR A 50 4.89 -1.21 0.74
C THR A 50 3.84 -0.22 1.29
N GLY A 51 4.09 0.38 2.46
CA GLY A 51 3.16 1.26 3.16
C GLY A 51 1.83 0.56 3.38
N SER A 52 0.73 1.18 2.94
CA SER A 52 -0.61 0.58 2.97
C SER A 52 -0.92 -0.36 1.78
N GLY A 53 0.09 -0.80 1.04
CA GLY A 53 -0.03 -1.83 0.00
C GLY A 53 -0.39 -1.31 -1.39
N GLY A 54 -0.15 -0.03 -1.72
CA GLY A 54 -0.56 0.54 -3.01
C GLY A 54 -0.10 -0.28 -4.24
N SER A 55 1.21 -0.44 -4.43
CA SER A 55 1.79 -1.24 -5.51
C SER A 55 1.53 -2.75 -5.31
N ALA A 56 1.72 -3.26 -4.09
CA ALA A 56 1.49 -4.66 -3.77
C ALA A 56 0.09 -5.17 -4.14
N LEU A 57 -0.96 -4.40 -3.83
CA LEU A 57 -2.34 -4.78 -4.16
C LEU A 57 -2.60 -4.74 -5.67
N LEU A 58 -2.03 -3.76 -6.38
CA LEU A 58 -2.11 -3.71 -7.85
C LEU A 58 -1.42 -4.92 -8.49
N ALA A 59 -0.24 -5.31 -7.97
CA ALA A 59 0.46 -6.51 -8.41
C ALA A 59 -0.34 -7.79 -8.11
N ALA A 60 -0.97 -7.88 -6.93
CA ALA A 60 -1.77 -9.04 -6.56
C ALA A 60 -2.97 -9.25 -7.49
N ARG A 61 -3.58 -8.15 -7.98
CA ARG A 61 -4.68 -8.20 -8.95
C ARG A 61 -4.29 -8.81 -10.30
N THR A 62 -3.01 -8.89 -10.64
CA THR A 62 -2.55 -9.58 -11.86
C THR A 62 -2.46 -11.10 -11.68
N GLY A 63 -2.69 -11.60 -10.46
CA GLY A 63 -2.53 -13.01 -10.09
C GLY A 63 -1.12 -13.38 -9.62
N ALA A 64 -0.24 -12.40 -9.41
CA ALA A 64 1.06 -12.62 -8.82
C ALA A 64 0.93 -12.99 -7.33
N ARG A 65 1.88 -13.76 -6.81
CA ARG A 65 2.06 -14.02 -5.37
C ARG A 65 2.88 -12.89 -4.77
N VAL A 66 2.27 -12.06 -3.94
CA VAL A 66 2.89 -10.83 -3.45
C VAL A 66 3.24 -10.92 -1.97
N THR A 67 4.44 -10.45 -1.62
CA THR A 67 4.83 -10.14 -0.24
C THR A 67 5.20 -8.67 -0.14
N GLY A 68 4.59 -7.95 0.79
CA GLY A 68 4.92 -6.55 1.10
C GLY A 68 5.61 -6.43 2.46
N ILE A 69 6.68 -5.66 2.53
CA ILE A 69 7.44 -5.38 3.76
C ILE A 69 7.47 -3.87 4.00
N ASP A 70 7.22 -3.45 5.24
CA ASP A 70 7.40 -2.06 5.67
C ASP A 70 7.79 -2.01 7.15
N ILE A 71 8.51 -0.96 7.55
CA ILE A 71 8.88 -0.72 8.95
C ILE A 71 7.71 -0.17 9.76
N ALA A 72 6.75 0.48 9.10
CA ALA A 72 5.58 1.10 9.71
C ALA A 72 4.48 0.07 9.96
N GLU A 73 4.29 -0.32 11.23
CA GLU A 73 3.26 -1.28 11.65
C GLU A 73 1.85 -0.82 11.28
N ASP A 74 1.55 0.48 11.44
CA ASP A 74 0.26 1.07 11.08
C ASP A 74 0.00 1.05 9.56
N GLY A 75 1.05 1.14 8.74
CA GLY A 75 0.97 0.93 7.30
C GLY A 75 0.58 -0.51 6.96
N ILE A 76 1.26 -1.48 7.58
CA ILE A 76 1.00 -2.92 7.38
C ILE A 76 -0.41 -3.32 7.81
N GLU A 77 -0.92 -2.80 8.93
CA GLU A 77 -2.30 -3.02 9.36
C GLU A 77 -3.31 -2.54 8.31
N ARG A 78 -3.10 -1.36 7.74
CA ARG A 78 -3.94 -0.82 6.66
C ARG A 78 -3.84 -1.65 5.39
N ALA A 79 -2.63 -2.10 5.03
CA ALA A 79 -2.41 -2.94 3.86
C ALA A 79 -3.20 -4.26 3.96
N ARG A 80 -3.16 -4.90 5.13
CA ARG A 80 -3.94 -6.12 5.43
C ARG A 80 -5.43 -5.87 5.35
N ALA A 81 -5.93 -4.78 5.93
CA ALA A 81 -7.35 -4.42 5.88
C ALA A 81 -7.82 -4.24 4.42
N ARG A 82 -7.06 -3.49 3.61
CA ARG A 82 -7.37 -3.27 2.19
C ARG A 82 -7.33 -4.56 1.37
N ALA A 83 -6.34 -5.43 1.61
CA ALA A 83 -6.29 -6.74 0.95
C ALA A 83 -7.53 -7.58 1.28
N ALA A 84 -7.95 -7.60 2.54
CA ALA A 84 -9.15 -8.32 2.96
C ALA A 84 -10.43 -7.74 2.34
N GLU A 85 -10.56 -6.41 2.28
CA GLU A 85 -11.67 -5.72 1.61
C GLU A 85 -11.73 -6.04 0.11
N ASP A 86 -10.57 -6.14 -0.54
CA ASP A 86 -10.45 -6.47 -1.96
C ASP A 86 -10.49 -7.98 -2.27
N GLY A 87 -10.51 -8.84 -1.24
CA GLY A 87 -10.44 -10.29 -1.39
C GLY A 87 -9.13 -10.81 -1.99
N LEU A 88 -8.03 -10.08 -1.80
CA LEU A 88 -6.72 -10.40 -2.33
C LEU A 88 -5.89 -11.19 -1.30
N ASP A 89 -5.25 -12.28 -1.75
CA ASP A 89 -4.30 -13.05 -0.94
C ASP A 89 -2.89 -12.45 -1.08
N VAL A 90 -2.52 -11.61 -0.12
CA VAL A 90 -1.22 -10.92 -0.06
C VAL A 90 -0.61 -11.08 1.32
N ARG A 91 0.68 -11.43 1.37
CA ARG A 91 1.42 -11.48 2.63
C ARG A 91 1.99 -10.11 2.97
N PHE A 92 1.78 -9.65 4.19
CA PHE A 92 2.37 -8.42 4.70
C PHE A 92 3.07 -8.66 6.03
N ASP A 93 4.33 -8.25 6.14
CA ASP A 93 5.13 -8.36 7.36
C ASP A 93 5.76 -7.01 7.72
N VAL A 94 5.90 -6.77 9.03
CA VAL A 94 6.69 -5.64 9.54
C VAL A 94 8.16 -6.03 9.49
N GLY A 95 9.00 -5.19 8.90
CA GLY A 95 10.42 -5.46 8.77
C GLY A 95 11.23 -4.24 8.37
N ASP A 96 12.48 -4.23 8.78
CA ASP A 96 13.52 -3.35 8.26
C ASP A 96 14.28 -4.12 7.15
N ALA A 97 14.58 -3.44 6.04
CA ALA A 97 15.03 -4.06 4.79
C ALA A 97 16.47 -3.67 4.43
#